data_AF-A0AAE2P003-F1
#
_entry.id   AF-A0AAE2P003-F1
#
_cell.length_a   1.000
_cell.length_b   1.000
_cell.length_c   1.000
_cell.angle_alpha   90.00
_cell.angle_beta   90.00
_cell.angle_gamma   90.00
#
_symmetry.space_group_name_H-M   'P 1'
#
loop_
_entity.id
_entity.type
_entity.pdbx_description
1 polymer ?
#
loop_
_entity_poly.entity_id
_entity_poly.type
_entity_poly.pdbx_seq_one_letter_code
_entity_poly.pdbx_strand_id
1 'polypeptide(L)'
;SGAVCAADGEGPLEDRYDACAAELSAIVTRLIKEKQKKKTLIQLLVPDRGEDNVLAGLAAFLKTAHLEHPKLYGQVIQADPDEPASSLLAKLKENRAHPEQAEIRYEDGKRLVRNWRHLP
;
A
#
# COMPACT_ATOMS: atom_id res chain seq x y z
N SER A 1 -7.43 -12.60 3.01
CA SER A 1 -8.16 -11.33 3.05
C SER A 1 -7.84 -10.62 4.34
N GLY A 2 -7.26 -9.44 4.26
CA GLY A 2 -7.08 -8.54 5.38
C GLY A 2 -6.91 -7.16 4.76
N ALA A 3 -7.97 -6.38 4.74
CA ALA A 3 -7.87 -4.95 4.48
C ALA A 3 -7.66 -4.31 5.85
N VAL A 4 -6.63 -3.48 5.98
CA VAL A 4 -6.44 -2.62 7.15
C VAL A 4 -6.40 -1.20 6.62
N CYS A 5 -7.28 -0.37 7.16
CA CYS A 5 -7.33 1.06 6.89
C CYS A 5 -6.45 1.73 7.94
N ALA A 6 -5.35 2.35 7.52
CA ALA A 6 -4.61 3.25 8.39
C ALA A 6 -5.46 4.52 8.59
N ALA A 7 -5.51 4.98 9.83
CA ALA A 7 -6.36 6.08 10.28
C ALA A 7 -6.03 7.41 9.59
N ASP A 8 -7.04 8.29 9.52
CA ASP A 8 -6.89 9.74 9.38
C ASP A 8 -6.03 10.24 10.56
N GLY A 9 -4.72 10.23 10.40
CA GLY A 9 -3.81 10.73 11.41
C GLY A 9 -3.87 12.25 11.44
N GLU A 10 -4.40 12.85 12.51
CA GLU A 10 -4.15 14.26 12.80
C GLU A 10 -2.78 14.40 13.49
N GLY A 11 -1.92 15.29 13.00
CA GLY A 11 -0.61 15.55 13.60
C GLY A 11 0.48 15.82 12.57
N PRO A 12 1.74 16.03 12.98
CA PRO A 12 2.90 16.18 12.10
C PRO A 12 3.09 15.00 11.14
N LEU A 13 3.71 15.27 9.98
CA LEU A 13 4.00 14.27 8.95
C LEU A 13 4.74 13.04 9.48
N GLU A 14 5.75 13.27 10.31
CA GLU A 14 6.61 12.25 10.90
C GLU A 14 5.80 11.27 11.75
N ASP A 15 4.92 11.80 12.61
CA ASP A 15 4.06 11.01 13.48
C ASP A 15 3.09 10.15 12.67
N ARG A 16 2.51 10.70 11.59
CA ARG A 16 1.60 9.95 10.70
C ARG A 16 2.34 8.82 9.99
N TYR A 17 3.55 9.08 9.51
CA TYR A 17 4.39 8.07 8.86
C TYR A 17 4.78 6.96 9.84
N ASP A 18 5.26 7.32 11.02
CA ASP A 18 5.70 6.37 12.04
C ASP A 18 4.54 5.51 12.56
N ALA A 19 3.37 6.11 12.78
CA ALA A 19 2.16 5.37 13.15
C ALA A 19 1.77 4.35 12.07
N CYS A 20 1.73 4.77 10.81
CA CYS A 20 1.40 3.89 9.69
C CYS A 20 2.43 2.77 9.51
N ALA A 21 3.73 3.11 9.62
CA ALA A 21 4.82 2.14 9.55
C ALA A 21 4.76 1.11 10.68
N ALA A 22 4.47 1.56 11.91
CA ALA A 22 4.34 0.69 13.08
C ALA A 22 3.16 -0.28 12.93
N GLU A 23 2.00 0.21 12.48
CA GLU A 23 0.83 -0.62 12.24
C GLU A 23 1.09 -1.66 11.14
N LEU A 24 1.65 -1.21 10.01
CA LEU A 24 2.01 -2.08 8.89
C LEU A 24 3.02 -3.16 9.31
N SER A 25 4.01 -2.78 10.10
CA SER A 25 5.03 -3.69 10.64
C SER A 25 4.43 -4.75 11.56
N ALA A 26 3.49 -4.37 12.44
CA ALA A 26 2.78 -5.30 13.31
C ALA A 26 1.97 -6.32 12.49
N ILE A 27 1.28 -5.88 11.43
CA ILE A 27 0.52 -6.74 10.53
C ILE A 27 1.44 -7.73 9.81
N VAL A 28 2.52 -7.22 9.20
CA VAL A 28 3.49 -8.05 8.48
C VAL A 28 4.13 -9.08 9.42
N THR A 29 4.57 -8.65 10.60
CA THR A 29 5.15 -9.53 11.62
C THR A 29 4.19 -10.64 12.03
N ARG A 30 2.91 -10.31 12.25
CA ARG A 30 1.87 -11.30 12.57
C ARG A 30 1.73 -12.32 11.44
N LEU A 31 1.59 -11.86 10.19
CA LEU A 31 1.42 -12.73 9.03
C LEU A 31 2.63 -13.66 8.83
N ILE A 32 3.84 -13.17 9.06
CA ILE A 32 5.08 -13.97 9.02
C ILE A 32 5.05 -15.06 10.09
N LYS A 33 4.72 -14.71 11.34
CA LYS A 33 4.62 -15.66 12.47
C LYS A 33 3.58 -16.77 12.22
N GLU A 34 2.49 -16.45 11.54
CA GLU A 34 1.44 -17.39 11.14
C GLU A 34 1.89 -18.39 10.06
N LYS A 35 3.08 -18.24 9.48
CA LYS A 35 3.66 -19.11 8.45
C LYS A 35 2.71 -19.37 7.28
N GLN A 36 2.42 -18.30 6.52
CA GLN A 36 1.50 -18.33 5.39
C GLN A 36 1.77 -19.52 4.44
N LYS A 37 0.82 -20.46 4.37
CA LYS A 37 0.92 -21.63 3.47
C LYS A 37 0.70 -21.22 2.02
N LYS A 38 -0.17 -20.24 1.79
CA LYS A 38 -0.58 -19.70 0.48
C LYS A 38 -0.02 -18.29 0.27
N LYS A 39 -0.15 -17.78 -0.95
CA LYS A 39 0.13 -16.38 -1.24
C LYS A 39 -0.83 -15.48 -0.45
N THR A 40 -0.29 -14.44 0.17
CA THR A 40 -1.04 -13.45 0.95
C THR A 40 -0.69 -12.07 0.39
N LEU A 41 -1.72 -11.30 0.05
CA LEU A 41 -1.60 -9.93 -0.45
C LEU A 41 -2.02 -8.95 0.65
N ILE A 42 -1.17 -7.95 0.91
CA ILE A 42 -1.47 -6.77 1.71
C ILE A 42 -1.68 -5.61 0.73
N GLN A 43 -2.76 -4.86 0.90
CA GLN A 43 -3.01 -3.64 0.13
C GLN A 43 -3.13 -2.48 1.12
N LEU A 44 -2.27 -1.48 0.95
CA LEU A 44 -2.28 -0.24 1.71
C LEU A 44 -2.83 0.87 0.79
N LEU A 45 -4.00 1.40 1.14
CA LEU A 45 -4.56 2.58 0.49
C LEU A 45 -4.03 3.81 1.22
N VAL A 46 -3.42 4.74 0.49
CA VAL A 46 -2.88 5.99 1.04
C VAL A 46 -3.43 7.18 0.24
N PRO A 47 -3.59 8.35 0.86
CA PRO A 47 -4.04 9.55 0.16
C PRO A 47 -3.01 10.05 -0.87
N ASP A 48 -3.49 10.46 -2.03
CA ASP A 48 -2.71 11.20 -3.04
C ASP A 48 -2.86 12.72 -2.82
N ARG A 49 -2.47 13.20 -1.63
CA ARG A 49 -2.68 14.60 -1.22
C ARG A 49 -1.48 15.15 -0.46
N GLY A 50 -0.95 16.28 -0.94
CA GLY A 50 0.01 17.12 -0.21
C GLY A 50 1.18 16.32 0.38
N GLU A 51 1.42 16.51 1.67
CA GLU A 51 2.51 15.87 2.41
C GLU A 51 2.29 14.36 2.61
N ASP A 52 1.04 13.88 2.64
CA ASP A 52 0.74 12.46 2.87
C ASP A 52 1.21 11.54 1.75
N ASN A 53 1.61 12.12 0.61
CA ASN A 53 2.32 11.40 -0.45
C ASN A 53 3.57 10.66 0.05
N VAL A 54 4.16 11.08 1.18
CA VAL A 54 5.28 10.36 1.80
C VAL A 54 4.91 8.91 2.18
N LEU A 55 3.64 8.64 2.49
CA LEU A 55 3.16 7.30 2.86
C LEU A 55 3.33 6.29 1.72
N ALA A 56 3.42 6.76 0.47
CA ALA A 56 3.79 5.93 -0.68
C ALA A 56 5.16 5.25 -0.48
N GLY A 57 6.05 5.85 0.32
CA GLY A 57 7.35 5.30 0.69
C GLY A 57 7.28 3.95 1.42
N LEU A 58 6.15 3.64 2.08
CA LEU A 58 5.90 2.34 2.72
C LEU A 58 5.88 1.17 1.72
N ALA A 59 5.82 1.45 0.41
CA ALA A 59 6.04 0.45 -0.62
C ALA A 59 7.43 -0.19 -0.50
N ALA A 60 8.46 0.55 -0.10
CA ALA A 60 9.79 0.00 0.12
C ALA A 60 9.80 -1.08 1.21
N PHE A 61 9.10 -0.83 2.33
CA PHE A 61 8.94 -1.80 3.41
C PHE A 61 8.28 -3.09 2.91
N LEU A 62 7.17 -2.97 2.18
CA LEU A 62 6.45 -4.12 1.64
C LEU A 62 7.24 -4.90 0.59
N LYS A 63 8.04 -4.21 -0.23
CA LYS A 63 8.95 -4.86 -1.18
C LYS A 63 10.01 -5.69 -0.47
N THR A 64 10.63 -5.16 0.58
CA THR A 64 11.61 -5.90 1.38
C THR A 64 10.95 -7.12 2.04
N ALA A 65 9.75 -6.96 2.60
CA ALA A 65 9.01 -8.08 3.17
C ALA A 65 8.69 -9.18 2.13
N HIS A 66 8.44 -8.83 0.87
CA HIS A 66 8.30 -9.79 -0.23
C HIS A 66 9.61 -10.53 -0.55
N LEU A 67 10.75 -9.82 -0.57
CA LEU A 67 12.06 -10.43 -0.82
C LEU A 67 12.42 -11.47 0.26
N GLU A 68 12.13 -11.18 1.52
CA GLU A 68 12.38 -12.08 2.65
C GLU A 68 11.34 -13.21 2.73
N HIS A 69 10.09 -12.90 2.37
CA HIS A 69 8.97 -13.84 2.42
C HIS A 69 8.21 -13.85 1.08
N PRO A 70 8.66 -14.63 0.07
CA PRO A 70 8.12 -14.59 -1.31
C PRO A 70 6.63 -14.93 -1.49
N LYS A 71 5.97 -15.42 -0.43
CA LYS A 71 4.52 -15.65 -0.39
C LYS A 71 3.74 -14.41 0.02
N LEU A 72 4.38 -13.41 0.61
CA LEU A 72 3.80 -12.15 1.00
C LEU A 72 3.96 -11.15 -0.15
N TYR A 73 2.86 -10.65 -0.67
CA TYR A 73 2.83 -9.58 -1.67
C TYR A 73 2.30 -8.32 -1.00
N GLY A 74 2.79 -7.17 -1.42
CA GLY A 74 2.37 -5.88 -0.90
C GLY A 74 2.11 -4.90 -2.02
N GLN A 75 1.05 -4.12 -1.86
CA GLN A 75 0.69 -3.03 -2.76
C GLN A 75 0.47 -1.77 -1.94
N VAL A 76 1.02 -0.65 -2.39
CA VAL A 76 0.61 0.68 -1.98
C VAL A 76 -0.15 1.32 -3.13
N ILE A 77 -1.36 1.77 -2.85
CA ILE A 77 -2.29 2.35 -3.81
C ILE A 77 -2.55 3.78 -3.34
N GLN A 78 -2.06 4.76 -4.09
CA GLN A 78 -2.37 6.17 -3.87
C GLN A 78 -3.68 6.51 -4.59
N ALA A 79 -4.63 7.14 -3.89
CA ALA A 79 -5.89 7.60 -4.46
C ALA A 79 -6.39 8.85 -3.73
N ASP A 80 -7.31 9.60 -4.36
CA ASP A 80 -7.91 10.77 -3.73
C ASP A 80 -8.81 10.33 -2.55
N PRO A 81 -8.53 10.80 -1.31
CA PRO A 81 -9.32 10.43 -0.14
C PRO A 81 -10.77 10.92 -0.18
N ASP A 82 -11.08 11.94 -0.99
CA ASP A 82 -12.44 12.48 -1.11
C ASP A 82 -13.34 11.61 -2.03
N GLU A 83 -12.78 10.58 -2.65
CA GLU A 83 -13.56 9.67 -3.49
C GLU A 83 -14.56 8.83 -2.68
N PRO A 84 -15.71 8.47 -3.28
CA PRO A 84 -16.64 7.56 -2.64
C PRO A 84 -15.97 6.23 -2.26
N ALA A 85 -16.32 5.69 -1.09
CA ALA A 85 -15.80 4.41 -0.60
C ALA A 85 -16.00 3.26 -1.61
N SER A 86 -17.07 3.30 -2.42
CA SER A 86 -17.31 2.35 -3.51
C SER A 86 -16.25 2.42 -4.62
N SER A 87 -15.77 3.63 -4.93
CA SER A 87 -14.68 3.87 -5.89
C SER A 87 -13.36 3.33 -5.33
N LEU A 88 -13.03 3.66 -4.07
CA LEU A 88 -11.83 3.16 -3.41
C LEU A 88 -11.81 1.63 -3.32
N LEU A 89 -12.96 1.02 -3.00
CA LEU A 89 -13.11 -0.44 -2.99
C LEU A 89 -12.94 -1.05 -4.39
N ALA A 90 -13.41 -0.38 -5.45
CA ALA A 90 -13.20 -0.83 -6.82
C ALA A 90 -11.71 -0.85 -7.18
N LYS A 91 -10.96 0.19 -6.82
CA LYS A 91 -9.50 0.26 -7.01
C LYS A 91 -8.77 -0.88 -6.28
N LEU A 92 -9.15 -1.19 -5.05
CA LEU A 92 -8.58 -2.33 -4.31
C LEU A 92 -8.83 -3.65 -5.03
N LYS A 93 -10.06 -3.88 -5.50
CA LYS A 93 -10.45 -5.10 -6.23
C LYS A 93 -9.72 -5.22 -7.57
N GLU A 94 -9.58 -4.13 -8.32
CA GLU A 94 -8.83 -4.08 -9.58
C GLU A 94 -7.37 -4.48 -9.36
N ASN A 95 -6.71 -3.85 -8.38
CA ASN A 95 -5.29 -4.09 -8.12
C ASN A 95 -5.00 -5.49 -7.56
N ARG A 96 -5.98 -6.12 -6.90
CA ARG A 96 -5.85 -7.50 -6.40
C ARG A 96 -5.56 -8.51 -7.52
N ALA A 97 -5.96 -8.22 -8.77
CA ALA A 97 -5.68 -9.09 -9.91
C ALA A 97 -4.20 -9.08 -10.34
N HIS A 98 -3.41 -8.09 -9.87
CA HIS A 98 -2.02 -7.86 -10.27
C HIS A 98 -1.09 -7.71 -9.05
N PRO A 99 -0.98 -8.74 -8.18
CA PRO A 99 -0.27 -8.65 -6.90
C PRO A 99 1.23 -8.31 -7.04
N GLU A 100 1.83 -8.52 -8.20
CA GLU A 100 3.21 -8.16 -8.52
C GLU A 100 3.45 -6.66 -8.70
N GLN A 101 2.38 -5.88 -8.96
CA GLN A 101 2.46 -4.44 -9.15
C GLN A 101 2.38 -3.77 -7.78
N ALA A 102 3.53 -3.43 -7.20
CA ALA A 102 3.61 -3.01 -5.79
C ALA A 102 3.31 -1.52 -5.54
N GLU A 103 3.48 -0.66 -6.55
CA GLU A 103 3.26 0.79 -6.44
C GLU A 103 2.28 1.25 -7.51
N ILE A 104 1.11 1.69 -7.07
CA ILE A 104 0.02 2.16 -7.92
C ILE A 104 -0.42 3.55 -7.47
N ARG A 105 -0.75 4.40 -8.42
CA ARG A 105 -1.34 5.71 -8.19
C ARG A 105 -2.54 5.94 -9.10
N TYR A 106 -3.59 6.53 -8.57
CA TYR A 106 -4.73 6.99 -9.35
C TYR A 106 -4.72 8.52 -9.40
N GLU A 107 -4.65 9.07 -10.60
CA GLU A 107 -4.61 10.50 -10.86
C GLU A 107 -5.51 10.80 -12.07
N ASP A 108 -6.40 11.77 -11.97
CA ASP A 108 -7.38 12.12 -13.02
C ASP A 108 -8.15 10.92 -13.60
N GLY A 109 -8.55 10.00 -12.72
CA GLY A 109 -9.27 8.77 -13.09
C GLY A 109 -8.42 7.73 -13.83
N LYS A 110 -7.11 7.94 -13.98
CA LYS A 110 -6.19 7.01 -14.63
C LYS A 110 -5.42 6.19 -13.61
N ARG A 111 -5.25 4.92 -13.90
CA ARG A 111 -4.40 4.00 -13.14
C ARG A 111 -2.96 4.06 -13.65
N LEU A 112 -2.03 4.46 -12.79
CA LEU A 112 -0.60 4.51 -13.06
C LEU A 112 0.11 3.46 -12.21
N VAL A 113 1.07 2.75 -12.82
CA VAL A 113 1.91 1.76 -12.12
C VAL A 113 3.35 2.20 -12.24
N ARG A 114 4.08 2.23 -11.12
CA ARG A 114 5.49 2.64 -11.16
C ARG A 114 6.30 1.66 -11.98
N ASN A 115 7.09 2.19 -12.90
CA ASN A 115 8.03 1.41 -13.70
C ASN A 115 9.35 2.16 -13.86
N TRP A 116 10.42 1.41 -14.11
CA TRP A 116 11.71 1.98 -14.49
C TRP A 116 11.71 2.30 -15.97
N ARG A 117 12.18 3.49 -16.32
CA ARG A 117 12.42 3.90 -17.70
C ARG A 117 13.85 4.43 -17.80
N HIS A 118 14.61 3.93 -18.76
CA HIS A 118 15.90 4.50 -19.10
C HIS A 118 15.71 5.94 -19.58
N LEU A 119 16.46 6.89 -19.03
CA LEU A 119 16.50 8.25 -19.54
C LEU A 119 17.49 8.28 -20.71
N PRO A 120 17.14 8.88 -21.86
CA PRO A 120 18.03 8.98 -23.01
C PRO A 120 19.31 9.76 -22.69
#